data_AF-A0A800BQN2-F1
#
_entry.id   AF-A0A800BQN2-F1
#
_cell.length_a   1.000
_cell.length_b   1.000
_cell.length_c   1.000
_cell.angle_alpha   90.00
_cell.angle_beta   90.00
_cell.angle_gamma   90.00
#
_symmetry.space_group_name_H-M   'P 1'
#
loop_
_entity.id
_entity.type
_entity.pdbx_description
1 polymer ?
#
loop_
_entity_poly.entity_id
_entity_poly.type
_entity_poly.pdbx_seq_one_letter_code
_entity_poly.pdbx_strand_id
1 'polypeptide(L)'
;MIQDLVRPREEVLKEGIEGRVDVYKVVIKEGIESDPARFLDITFMTEPLKEVFGELNKKFKHEKGAKGVYTFSGGYGSGKSHHLLALFHTLNSPEIGRNWLLSHGLSYAIPENPIPRFAILIQALSIDPDYLWQPIFEGLGRYNVQIKRVPTHEQIKEVMDKEHVPHTATQPKLL
;
A
#
# COMPACT_ATOMS: atom_id res chain seq x y z
N MET A 1 31.90 -24.07 6.71
CA MET A 1 31.74 -23.15 5.56
C MET A 1 30.54 -22.24 5.80
N ILE A 2 30.42 -21.10 5.10
CA ILE A 2 29.27 -20.19 5.24
C ILE A 2 27.92 -20.89 5.02
N GLN A 3 27.88 -21.89 4.14
CA GLN A 3 26.69 -22.72 3.86
C GLN A 3 26.17 -23.52 5.08
N ASP A 4 27.01 -23.74 6.09
CA ASP A 4 26.61 -24.42 7.33
C ASP A 4 25.96 -23.46 8.34
N LEU A 5 26.11 -22.14 8.11
CA LEU A 5 25.63 -21.07 9.00
C LEU A 5 24.37 -20.39 8.47
N VAL A 6 24.15 -20.37 7.16
CA VAL A 6 23.04 -19.65 6.54
C VAL A 6 22.43 -20.49 5.43
N ARG A 7 21.10 -20.61 5.44
CA ARG A 7 20.34 -21.25 4.37
C ARG A 7 19.66 -20.16 3.54
N PRO A 8 19.98 -20.03 2.23
CA PRO A 8 19.23 -19.14 1.35
C PRO A 8 17.76 -19.55 1.33
N ARG A 9 16.86 -18.56 1.27
CA ARG A 9 15.43 -18.87 1.12
C ARG A 9 15.16 -19.44 -0.27
N GLU A 10 14.10 -20.22 -0.40
CA GLU A 10 13.75 -20.89 -1.67
C GLU A 10 13.54 -19.89 -2.81
N GLU A 11 12.99 -18.72 -2.54
CA GLU A 11 12.73 -17.69 -3.56
C GLU A 11 14.03 -17.18 -4.19
N VAL A 12 15.09 -17.06 -3.38
CA VAL A 12 16.43 -16.65 -3.86
C VAL A 12 17.00 -17.67 -4.84
N LEU A 13 16.70 -18.95 -4.61
CA LEU A 13 17.22 -20.05 -5.39
C LEU A 13 16.39 -20.33 -6.66
N LYS A 14 15.07 -20.12 -6.60
CA LYS A 14 14.13 -20.49 -7.66
C LYS A 14 13.72 -19.31 -8.55
N GLU A 15 13.45 -18.15 -7.95
CA GLU A 15 12.87 -16.99 -8.64
C GLU A 15 13.93 -15.93 -8.95
N GLY A 16 15.00 -15.87 -8.13
CA GLY A 16 16.00 -14.83 -8.18
C GLY A 16 15.53 -13.56 -7.46
N ILE A 17 16.43 -12.90 -6.73
CA ILE A 17 16.14 -11.59 -6.14
C ILE A 17 16.51 -10.52 -7.15
N GLU A 18 15.51 -9.88 -7.75
CA GLU A 18 15.72 -8.57 -8.35
C GLU A 18 15.99 -7.60 -7.19
N GLY A 19 17.16 -6.94 -7.17
CA GLY A 19 17.54 -5.98 -6.12
C GLY A 19 16.70 -4.69 -6.08
N ARG A 20 15.47 -4.76 -6.61
CA ARG A 20 14.50 -3.70 -6.79
C ARG A 20 13.11 -4.28 -6.59
N VAL A 21 12.23 -3.47 -6.01
CA VAL A 21 10.80 -3.75 -5.88
C VAL A 21 10.03 -2.98 -6.94
N ASP A 22 9.17 -3.67 -7.69
CA ASP A 22 8.30 -3.05 -8.68
C ASP A 22 6.84 -2.97 -8.22
N VAL A 23 6.40 -1.75 -7.92
CA VAL A 23 5.05 -1.46 -7.41
C VAL A 23 3.95 -1.94 -8.37
N TYR A 24 4.20 -1.92 -9.68
CA TYR A 24 3.25 -2.38 -10.70
C TYR A 24 2.91 -3.87 -10.57
N LYS A 25 3.83 -4.71 -10.09
CA LYS A 25 3.62 -6.15 -9.94
C LYS A 25 2.46 -6.47 -8.98
N VAL A 26 2.18 -5.57 -8.01
CA VAL A 26 1.00 -5.66 -7.15
C VAL A 26 -0.31 -5.52 -7.93
N VAL A 27 -0.32 -4.64 -8.93
CA VAL A 27 -1.51 -4.34 -9.75
C VAL A 27 -1.86 -5.53 -10.65
N ILE A 28 -0.84 -6.14 -11.27
CA ILE A 28 -1.00 -7.31 -12.14
C ILE A 28 -1.03 -8.65 -11.38
N LYS A 29 -0.85 -8.62 -10.05
CA LYS A 29 -0.81 -9.79 -9.17
C LYS A 29 0.29 -10.80 -9.53
N GLU A 30 1.49 -10.28 -9.77
CA GLU A 30 2.67 -11.08 -10.07
C GLU A 30 3.77 -10.88 -9.03
N GLY A 31 4.65 -11.88 -8.93
CA GLY A 31 5.84 -11.82 -8.08
C GLY A 31 5.55 -11.76 -6.57
N ILE A 32 6.64 -11.72 -5.80
CA ILE A 32 6.59 -11.59 -4.34
C ILE A 32 5.95 -10.27 -3.92
N GLU A 33 6.07 -9.22 -4.74
CA GLU A 33 5.48 -7.91 -4.49
C GLU A 33 3.97 -7.97 -4.34
N SER A 34 3.28 -8.91 -5.00
CA SER A 34 1.83 -9.06 -4.91
C SER A 34 1.34 -9.88 -3.71
N ASP A 35 2.23 -10.65 -3.07
CA ASP A 35 1.90 -11.51 -1.93
C ASP A 35 2.21 -10.80 -0.61
N PRO A 36 1.20 -10.40 0.19
CA PRO A 36 1.43 -9.65 1.42
C PRO A 36 2.23 -10.44 2.45
N ALA A 37 2.01 -11.75 2.58
CA ALA A 37 2.70 -12.57 3.57
C ALA A 37 4.17 -12.74 3.21
N ARG A 38 4.45 -13.13 1.96
CA ARG A 38 5.83 -13.31 1.48
C ARG A 38 6.59 -11.99 1.46
N PHE A 39 5.97 -10.91 0.99
CA PHE A 39 6.61 -9.60 0.92
C PHE A 39 6.98 -9.07 2.31
N LEU A 40 6.06 -9.13 3.28
CA LEU A 40 6.33 -8.64 4.62
C LEU A 40 7.37 -9.49 5.35
N ASP A 41 7.38 -10.81 5.14
CA ASP A 41 8.37 -11.73 5.72
C ASP A 41 9.82 -11.44 5.25
N ILE A 42 10.00 -10.94 4.02
CA ILE A 42 11.31 -10.50 3.52
C ILE A 42 11.60 -9.02 3.78
N THR A 43 10.68 -8.28 4.39
CA THR A 43 10.81 -6.85 4.65
C THR A 43 11.47 -6.60 6.00
N PHE A 44 12.64 -5.97 5.98
CA PHE A 44 13.29 -5.52 7.21
C PHE A 44 12.62 -4.25 7.77
N MET A 45 12.26 -4.27 9.05
CA MET A 45 11.65 -3.14 9.76
C MET A 45 12.70 -2.05 10.06
N THR A 46 12.97 -1.20 9.07
CA THR A 46 13.88 -0.05 9.21
C THR A 46 13.31 1.03 10.14
N GLU A 47 14.18 1.88 10.70
CA GLU A 47 13.73 2.99 11.56
C GLU A 47 12.77 3.96 10.83
N PRO A 48 13.04 4.41 9.58
CA PRO A 48 12.09 5.23 8.84
C PRO A 48 10.73 4.56 8.63
N LEU A 49 10.69 3.23 8.46
CA LEU A 49 9.43 2.52 8.30
C LEU A 49 8.64 2.51 9.61
N LYS A 50 9.29 2.28 10.76
CA LYS A 50 8.67 2.40 12.09
C LYS A 50 8.12 3.79 12.35
N GLU A 51 8.87 4.83 12.00
CA GLU A 51 8.45 6.22 12.15
C GLU A 51 7.16 6.51 11.37
N VAL A 52 7.09 6.10 10.09
CA VAL A 52 5.90 6.31 9.28
C VAL A 52 4.70 5.56 9.82
N PHE A 53 4.86 4.30 10.22
CA PHE A 53 3.77 3.58 10.86
C PHE A 53 3.34 4.28 12.16
N GLY A 54 4.30 4.76 12.98
CA GLY A 54 4.05 5.54 14.18
C GLY A 54 3.17 6.77 13.92
N GLU A 55 3.50 7.55 12.89
CA GLU A 55 2.71 8.71 12.48
C GLU A 55 1.33 8.33 11.95
N LEU A 56 1.21 7.23 11.20
CA LEU A 56 -0.09 6.69 10.78
C LEU A 56 -0.96 6.30 11.97
N ASN A 57 -0.38 5.71 13.02
CA ASN A 57 -1.10 5.38 14.25
C ASN A 57 -1.70 6.62 14.90
N LYS A 58 -0.91 7.70 15.02
CA LYS A 58 -1.37 8.98 15.56
C LYS A 58 -2.52 9.53 14.73
N LYS A 59 -2.44 9.39 13.40
CA LYS A 59 -3.49 9.80 12.48
C LYS A 59 -4.78 9.01 12.67
N PHE A 60 -4.71 7.68 12.79
CA PHE A 60 -5.87 6.82 13.04
C PHE A 60 -6.49 7.02 14.42
N LYS A 61 -5.68 7.40 15.42
CA LYS A 61 -6.15 7.78 16.76
C LYS A 61 -6.70 9.21 16.84
N HIS A 62 -6.78 9.92 15.72
CA HIS A 62 -7.21 11.32 15.65
C HIS A 62 -6.41 12.26 16.58
N GLU A 63 -5.13 11.97 16.80
CA GLU A 63 -4.27 12.81 17.62
C GLU A 63 -4.07 14.19 16.96
N LYS A 64 -4.12 15.24 17.78
CA LYS A 64 -3.97 16.62 17.32
C LYS A 64 -2.58 16.81 16.72
N GLY A 65 -2.51 17.32 15.49
CA GLY A 65 -1.25 17.56 14.78
C GLY A 65 -0.73 16.37 13.97
N ALA A 66 -1.45 15.24 13.93
CA ALA A 66 -1.08 14.11 13.09
C ALA A 66 -1.11 14.48 11.59
N LYS A 67 0.01 14.19 10.90
CA LYS A 67 0.17 14.45 9.47
C LYS A 67 -0.74 13.54 8.64
N GLY A 68 -1.14 14.02 7.46
CA GLY A 68 -1.93 13.23 6.49
C GLY A 68 -1.22 12.98 5.17
N VAL A 69 -0.01 13.53 5.00
CA VAL A 69 0.80 13.42 3.78
C VAL A 69 2.23 13.13 4.20
N TYR A 70 2.82 12.12 3.58
CA TYR A 70 4.19 11.68 3.84
C TYR A 70 4.96 11.63 2.52
N THR A 71 6.13 12.25 2.49
CA THR A 71 7.01 12.25 1.32
C THR A 71 8.21 11.37 1.61
N PHE A 72 8.37 10.31 0.83
CA PHE A 72 9.57 9.48 0.87
C PHE A 72 10.61 10.05 -0.10
N SER A 73 11.65 10.70 0.44
CA SER A 73 12.77 11.22 -0.35
C SER A 73 14.04 10.41 -0.09
N GLY A 74 14.91 10.31 -1.10
CA GLY A 74 16.17 9.56 -1.00
C GLY A 74 16.70 9.12 -2.37
N GLY A 75 17.97 8.74 -2.43
CA GLY A 75 18.63 8.27 -3.66
C GLY A 75 18.08 6.95 -4.20
N TYR A 76 18.56 6.52 -5.37
CA TYR A 76 18.25 5.20 -5.91
C TYR A 76 18.70 4.11 -4.91
N GLY A 77 17.90 3.05 -4.76
CA GLY A 77 18.18 1.96 -3.82
C GLY A 77 17.86 2.26 -2.35
N SER A 78 17.34 3.44 -2.00
CA SER A 78 17.03 3.79 -0.60
C SER A 78 15.77 3.13 -0.01
N GLY A 79 15.17 2.15 -0.69
CA GLY A 79 14.02 1.40 -0.18
C GLY A 79 12.65 2.10 -0.23
N LYS A 80 12.49 3.25 -0.89
CA LYS A 80 11.22 4.01 -0.92
C LYS A 80 10.02 3.19 -1.41
N SER A 81 10.16 2.53 -2.56
CA SER A 81 9.11 1.66 -3.12
C SER A 81 8.81 0.49 -2.19
N HIS A 82 9.83 -0.03 -1.52
CA HIS A 82 9.70 -1.12 -0.54
C HIS A 82 8.87 -0.68 0.67
N HIS A 83 9.16 0.50 1.23
CA HIS A 83 8.36 1.08 2.32
C HIS A 83 6.90 1.30 1.89
N LEU A 84 6.67 1.83 0.68
CA LEU A 84 5.31 2.01 0.15
C LEU A 84 4.54 0.69 0.04
N LEU A 85 5.17 -0.39 -0.43
CA LEU A 85 4.53 -1.70 -0.50
C LEU A 85 4.28 -2.31 0.88
N ALA A 86 5.20 -2.16 1.83
CA ALA A 86 5.01 -2.64 3.19
C ALA A 86 3.79 -1.96 3.85
N LEU A 87 3.65 -0.64 3.67
CA LEU A 87 2.48 0.11 4.12
C LEU A 87 1.20 -0.36 3.43
N PHE A 88 1.24 -0.51 2.11
CA PHE A 88 0.10 -0.96 1.32
C PHE A 88 -0.40 -2.34 1.78
N HIS A 89 0.50 -3.33 1.91
CA HIS A 89 0.16 -4.68 2.33
C HIS A 89 -0.37 -4.72 3.75
N THR A 90 0.23 -3.95 4.66
CA THR A 90 -0.23 -3.86 6.04
C THR A 90 -1.65 -3.30 6.14
N LEU A 91 -1.98 -2.30 5.32
CA LEU A 91 -3.30 -1.66 5.32
C LEU A 91 -4.36 -2.49 4.58
N ASN A 92 -4.00 -3.17 3.50
CA ASN A 92 -4.95 -3.96 2.69
C ASN A 92 -5.03 -5.44 3.05
N SER A 93 -4.15 -5.94 3.93
CA SER A 93 -4.23 -7.28 4.53
C SER A 93 -4.17 -7.16 6.06
N PRO A 94 -5.23 -6.65 6.73
CA PRO A 94 -5.15 -6.24 8.12
C PRO A 94 -4.72 -7.33 9.10
N GLU A 95 -5.11 -8.58 8.86
CA GLU A 95 -4.69 -9.71 9.72
C GLU A 95 -3.18 -9.97 9.58
N ILE A 96 -2.68 -10.12 8.36
CA ILE A 96 -1.26 -10.34 8.05
C ILE A 96 -0.43 -9.16 8.56
N GLY A 97 -0.87 -7.94 8.23
CA GLY A 97 -0.25 -6.70 8.66
C GLY A 97 -0.17 -6.57 10.17
N ARG A 98 -1.27 -6.83 10.89
CA ARG A 98 -1.30 -6.78 12.36
C ARG A 98 -0.32 -7.80 12.96
N ASN A 99 -0.33 -9.04 12.47
CA ASN A 99 0.57 -10.08 12.96
C ASN A 99 2.05 -9.71 12.73
N TRP A 100 2.36 -9.16 11.55
CA TRP A 100 3.71 -8.71 11.22
C TRP A 100 4.16 -7.51 12.05
N LEU A 101 3.29 -6.53 12.32
CA LEU A 101 3.64 -5.40 13.18
C LEU A 101 3.87 -5.85 14.63
N LEU A 102 3.02 -6.75 15.13
CA LEU A 102 3.17 -7.34 16.47
C LEU A 102 4.46 -8.13 16.62
N SER A 103 4.88 -8.88 15.59
CA SER A 103 6.16 -9.62 15.62
C SER A 103 7.37 -8.69 15.70
N HIS A 104 7.21 -7.41 15.34
CA HIS A 104 8.22 -6.36 15.46
C HIS A 104 8.04 -5.49 16.71
N GLY A 105 7.17 -5.88 17.65
CA GLY A 105 6.92 -5.16 18.89
C GLY A 105 6.11 -3.88 18.72
N LEU A 106 5.44 -3.71 17.58
CA LEU A 106 4.62 -2.54 17.31
C LEU A 106 3.13 -2.89 17.40
N SER A 107 2.35 -2.01 18.03
CA SER A 107 0.88 -2.12 18.05
C SER A 107 0.25 -0.91 17.35
N TYR A 108 -0.62 -1.21 16.40
CA TYR A 108 -1.31 -0.20 15.58
C TYR A 108 -2.81 -0.37 15.69
N ALA A 109 -3.50 0.75 15.89
CA ALA A 109 -4.93 0.82 15.69
C ALA A 109 -5.19 0.89 14.18
N ILE A 110 -4.99 -0.22 13.46
CA ILE A 110 -5.58 -0.33 12.12
C ILE A 110 -7.09 -0.30 12.36
N PRO A 111 -7.81 0.70 11.83
CA PRO A 111 -9.24 0.80 12.10
C PRO A 111 -9.92 -0.51 11.66
N GLU A 112 -10.75 -1.09 12.54
CA GLU A 112 -11.67 -2.14 12.11
C GLU A 112 -12.71 -1.45 11.23
N ASN A 113 -12.60 -1.59 9.90
CA ASN A 113 -13.42 -0.83 8.97
C ASN A 113 -14.25 -1.79 8.11
N PRO A 114 -15.55 -1.53 7.91
CA PRO A 114 -16.39 -2.30 6.97
C PRO A 114 -16.04 -2.10 5.49
N ILE A 115 -15.05 -1.25 5.16
CA ILE A 115 -14.62 -1.00 3.77
C ILE A 115 -13.53 -2.01 3.38
N PRO A 116 -13.68 -2.77 2.27
CA PRO A 116 -12.77 -3.87 1.91
C PRO A 116 -11.37 -3.44 1.46
N ARG A 117 -11.10 -2.14 1.27
CA ARG A 117 -9.78 -1.60 0.87
C ARG A 117 -9.48 -0.30 1.62
N PHE A 118 -8.35 -0.26 2.31
CA PHE A 118 -7.88 0.91 3.06
C PHE A 118 -6.90 1.78 2.28
N ALA A 119 -6.18 1.19 1.33
CA ALA A 119 -5.14 1.87 0.57
C ALA A 119 -5.20 1.51 -0.90
N ILE A 120 -4.71 2.41 -1.74
CA ILE A 120 -4.55 2.22 -3.17
C ILE A 120 -3.12 2.55 -3.57
N LEU A 121 -2.62 1.90 -4.61
CA LEU A 121 -1.37 2.25 -5.25
C LEU A 121 -1.70 2.89 -6.60
N ILE A 122 -1.13 4.07 -6.83
CA ILE A 122 -1.25 4.79 -8.09
C ILE A 122 0.15 4.97 -8.65
N GLN A 123 0.37 4.41 -9.83
CA GLN A 123 1.55 4.69 -10.63
C GLN A 123 1.19 5.75 -11.67
N ALA A 124 1.54 7.00 -11.40
CA ALA A 124 1.16 8.13 -12.24
C ALA A 124 1.68 8.03 -13.69
N LEU A 125 2.75 7.26 -13.93
CA LEU A 125 3.30 7.03 -15.27
C LEU A 125 2.53 5.99 -16.09
N SER A 126 1.61 5.24 -15.47
CA SER A 126 0.83 4.19 -16.15
C SER A 126 -0.64 4.57 -16.32
N ILE A 127 -1.01 5.80 -16.01
CA ILE A 127 -2.39 6.29 -16.10
C ILE A 127 -2.42 7.66 -16.77
N ASP A 128 -3.49 7.94 -17.52
CA ASP A 128 -3.74 9.23 -18.16
C ASP A 128 -5.15 9.73 -17.83
N PRO A 129 -5.44 10.05 -16.56
CA PRO A 129 -6.75 10.56 -16.16
C PRO A 129 -6.84 12.07 -16.41
N ASP A 130 -8.03 12.55 -16.79
CA ASP A 130 -8.32 13.99 -16.82
C ASP A 130 -8.12 14.63 -15.44
N TYR A 131 -8.37 13.85 -14.37
CA TYR A 131 -8.35 14.31 -12.99
C TYR A 131 -7.70 13.31 -12.03
N LEU A 132 -6.74 13.75 -11.22
CA LEU A 132 -6.02 12.88 -10.26
C LEU A 132 -6.91 12.21 -9.21
N TRP A 133 -8.05 12.80 -8.86
CA TRP A 133 -8.98 12.20 -7.90
C TRP A 133 -9.81 11.06 -8.49
N GLN A 134 -9.91 10.97 -9.83
CA GLN A 134 -10.60 9.88 -10.49
C GLN A 134 -9.97 8.50 -10.18
N PRO A 135 -8.67 8.26 -10.44
CA PRO A 135 -8.04 6.98 -10.10
C PRO A 135 -8.02 6.72 -8.58
N ILE A 136 -8.06 7.79 -7.76
CA ILE A 136 -8.15 7.64 -6.30
C ILE A 136 -9.48 7.02 -5.89
N PHE A 137 -10.58 7.60 -6.34
CA PHE A 137 -11.92 7.11 -6.01
C PHE A 137 -12.18 5.75 -6.65
N GLU A 138 -11.82 5.56 -7.92
CA GLU A 138 -12.00 4.27 -8.60
C GLU A 138 -11.22 3.15 -7.90
N GLY A 139 -9.99 3.40 -7.47
CA GLY A 139 -9.19 2.44 -6.71
C GLY A 139 -9.82 2.02 -5.37
N LEU A 140 -10.59 2.92 -4.76
CA LEU A 140 -11.38 2.69 -3.54
C LEU A 140 -12.77 2.07 -3.82
N GLY A 141 -13.07 1.73 -5.07
CA GLY A 141 -14.35 1.17 -5.51
C GLY A 141 -15.48 2.21 -5.52
N ARG A 142 -15.14 3.48 -5.77
CA ARG A 142 -16.06 4.60 -5.93
C ARG A 142 -16.02 5.09 -7.37
N TYR A 143 -16.97 4.60 -8.18
CA TYR A 143 -17.03 4.88 -9.61
C TYR A 143 -18.00 6.03 -9.93
N ASN A 144 -17.92 6.55 -11.16
CA ASN A 144 -18.81 7.59 -11.70
C ASN A 144 -18.83 8.91 -10.89
N VAL A 145 -17.70 9.26 -10.25
CA VAL A 145 -17.56 10.49 -9.47
C VAL A 145 -17.42 11.69 -10.41
N GLN A 146 -18.47 12.51 -10.51
CA GLN A 146 -18.54 13.66 -11.41
C GLN A 146 -17.97 14.94 -10.76
N ILE A 147 -16.67 14.94 -10.47
CA ILE A 147 -15.98 16.12 -9.91
C ILE A 147 -15.00 16.65 -10.96
N LYS A 148 -15.20 17.88 -11.43
CA LYS A 148 -14.40 18.52 -12.50
C LYS A 148 -13.27 19.42 -12.00
N ARG A 149 -13.22 19.71 -10.70
CA ARG A 149 -12.21 20.55 -10.03
C ARG A 149 -11.70 19.83 -8.78
N VAL A 150 -10.84 20.46 -8.00
CA VAL A 150 -10.38 19.86 -6.74
C VAL A 150 -11.58 19.50 -5.85
N PRO A 151 -11.69 18.24 -5.36
CA PRO A 151 -12.79 17.82 -4.49
C PRO A 151 -12.84 18.63 -3.20
N THR A 152 -14.04 19.08 -2.82
CA THR A 152 -14.27 19.71 -1.51
C THR A 152 -14.40 18.63 -0.41
N HIS A 153 -14.29 19.04 0.85
CA HIS A 153 -14.52 18.14 1.99
C HIS A 153 -15.90 17.47 1.94
N GLU A 154 -16.94 18.21 1.54
CA GLU A 154 -18.30 17.70 1.43
C GLU A 154 -18.42 16.66 0.30
N GLN A 155 -17.81 16.93 -0.85
CA GLN A 155 -17.79 15.99 -1.98
C GLN A 155 -17.04 14.70 -1.63
N ILE A 156 -15.91 14.81 -0.94
CA ILE A 156 -15.17 13.63 -0.46
C ILE A 156 -16.06 12.81 0.47
N LYS A 157 -16.73 13.46 1.44
CA LYS A 157 -17.63 12.77 2.38
C LYS A 157 -18.77 12.07 1.64
N GLU A 158 -19.44 12.77 0.73
CA GLU A 158 -20.54 12.21 -0.06
C GLU A 158 -20.11 10.99 -0.88
N VAL A 159 -18.92 11.03 -1.48
CA VAL A 159 -18.37 9.89 -2.24
C VAL A 159 -18.00 8.73 -1.32
N MET A 160 -17.44 9.01 -0.15
CA MET A 160 -17.05 7.97 0.81
C MET A 160 -18.25 7.29 1.47
N ASP A 161 -19.36 8.01 1.67
CA ASP A 161 -20.62 7.49 2.23
C ASP A 161 -21.41 6.62 1.23
N LYS A 162 -21.11 6.68 -0.08
CA LYS A 162 -21.71 5.81 -1.10
C LYS A 162 -21.23 4.36 -0.94
N GLU A 163 -22.08 3.39 -1.29
CA GLU A 163 -21.72 1.97 -1.20
C GLU A 163 -20.49 1.61 -2.04
N HIS A 164 -19.69 0.68 -1.53
CA HIS A 164 -18.58 0.09 -2.27
C HIS A 164 -19.11 -0.84 -3.36
N VAL A 165 -18.75 -0.57 -4.60
CA VAL A 165 -19.01 -1.49 -5.71
C VAL A 165 -17.76 -2.36 -5.88
N PRO A 166 -17.84 -3.69 -5.69
CA PRO A 166 -16.72 -4.58 -5.92
C PRO A 166 -16.24 -4.44 -7.37
N HIS A 167 -14.93 -4.35 -7.56
CA HIS A 167 -14.35 -4.31 -8.90
C HIS A 167 -14.60 -5.65 -9.61
N THR A 168 -15.66 -5.77 -10.40
CA THR A 168 -15.80 -6.85 -11.37
C THR A 168 -14.76 -6.66 -12.45
N ALA A 169 -14.05 -7.73 -12.80
CA ALA A 169 -12.99 -7.73 -13.80
C ALA A 169 -13.56 -7.46 -15.20
N THR A 170 -13.78 -6.20 -15.53
CA THR A 170 -13.88 -5.73 -16.91
C THR A 170 -12.92 -4.55 -17.03
N GLN A 171 -11.66 -4.86 -17.29
CA GLN A 171 -10.71 -3.87 -17.80
C GLN A 171 -11.29 -3.30 -19.11
N PRO A 172 -11.29 -1.98 -19.33
CA PRO A 172 -11.13 -1.49 -20.69
C PRO A 172 -9.75 -1.97 -21.14
N LYS A 173 -9.68 -2.64 -22.30
CA LYS A 173 -8.41 -2.92 -22.96
C LYS A 173 -7.64 -1.62 -23.07
N LEU A 174 -6.49 -1.54 -22.42
CA LEU A 174 -5.45 -0.59 -22.77
C LEU A 174 -5.08 -0.90 -24.23
N LEU A 175 -5.36 0.06 -25.11
CA LEU A 175 -4.78 0.13 -26.46
C LEU A 175 -3.36 0.70 -26.35
#